data_AF-A0A968LMJ0-F1
#
_entry.id   AF-A0A968LMJ0-F1
#
_cell.length_a   1.000
_cell.length_b   1.000
_cell.length_c   1.000
_cell.angle_alpha   90.00
_cell.angle_beta   90.00
_cell.angle_gamma   90.00
#
_symmetry.space_group_name_H-M   'P 1'
#
loop_
_entity.id
_entity.type
_entity.pdbx_description
1 polymer ?
#
loop_
_entity_poly.entity_id
_entity_poly.type
_entity_poly.pdbx_seq_one_letter_code
_entity_poly.pdbx_strand_id
1 'polypeptide(L)'
;GAAGLLGAGGRLVYFGTQIIDFDPLWRELLSRGALTLALVGFFQFVFFASEEITSTSGRLQRFTGLRVKYSLVRVVNLTVKGVVIVLAAVTIPQIWNLSIAGLIATDLHGSGREHGFLSEQVLSLRIVAADGSVASVGRGDPLFHAAFGALGCCGVVCEVELELVPAFNLEKTTAMVDRAASEAELAELLRANDHVSFYYVGGADESESVRVHQWNHTDAPVSEGWEKLKTRAELSDFAISAFMPWAAELIADIDEDSWLSNVLAPDHRLIMPGSQGFGRKLFYRHDEIEYGVPLAVWRECLTKVMEFLRCEDYFSIVEVRFTPNRSQALLGPGVGRETAYIELATPLSQERDRVYAKVEEIFWAFGGQPHLGKKTNVTGQRMLEIYGERYAEFQALRARQDPGGKFLNPFTQRVFG
;
A
#
# COMPACT_ATOMS: atom_id res chain seq x y z
N GLY A 1 -15.16 -18.76 61.00
CA GLY A 1 -16.48 -19.16 61.51
C GLY A 1 -17.55 -18.60 60.60
N ALA A 2 -18.48 -19.47 60.17
CA ALA A 2 -19.84 -19.26 59.61
C ALA A 2 -20.07 -18.05 58.67
N ALA A 3 -20.33 -18.18 57.37
CA ALA A 3 -21.38 -18.90 56.61
C ALA A 3 -22.71 -18.13 56.39
N GLY A 4 -23.11 -18.01 55.11
CA GLY A 4 -24.44 -17.68 54.58
C GLY A 4 -24.44 -16.41 53.69
N LEU A 5 -24.91 -16.35 52.43
CA LEU A 5 -25.72 -17.24 51.59
C LEU A 5 -25.54 -16.85 50.10
N LEU A 6 -25.74 -17.82 49.20
CA LEU A 6 -25.53 -17.81 47.75
C LEU A 6 -26.55 -16.96 46.96
N GLY A 7 -26.08 -16.40 45.83
CA GLY A 7 -26.91 -15.84 44.75
C GLY A 7 -26.12 -15.71 43.44
N ALA A 8 -26.16 -16.79 42.65
CA ALA A 8 -25.70 -17.03 41.28
C ALA A 8 -25.01 -15.92 40.44
N GLY A 9 -23.78 -16.23 40.00
CA GLY A 9 -23.38 -16.13 38.59
C GLY A 9 -23.14 -14.73 37.99
N GLY A 10 -21.96 -14.15 38.26
CA GLY A 10 -21.45 -13.01 37.49
C GLY A 10 -20.01 -12.67 37.88
N ARG A 11 -19.02 -13.25 37.20
CA ARG A 11 -17.64 -12.73 37.26
C ARG A 11 -17.58 -11.44 36.45
N LEU A 12 -17.45 -10.30 37.12
CA LEU A 12 -16.94 -9.08 36.51
C LEU A 12 -15.43 -9.25 36.30
N VAL A 13 -15.03 -9.55 35.06
CA VAL A 13 -13.63 -9.49 34.66
C VAL A 13 -13.33 -8.06 34.21
N TYR A 14 -12.57 -7.34 35.02
CA TYR A 14 -11.97 -6.06 34.67
C TYR A 14 -10.80 -6.31 33.69
N PHE A 15 -10.89 -5.79 32.46
CA PHE A 15 -9.71 -5.58 31.61
C PHE A 15 -9.45 -4.08 31.54
N GLY A 16 -8.48 -3.63 32.33
CA GLY A 16 -8.11 -2.22 32.43
C GLY A 16 -7.43 -1.70 31.16
N THR A 17 -7.90 -0.57 30.66
CA THR A 17 -7.10 0.38 29.89
C THR A 17 -6.20 1.14 30.85
N GLN A 18 -4.93 0.72 30.99
CA GLN A 18 -3.91 1.64 31.48
C GLN A 18 -3.43 2.48 30.29
N ILE A 19 -3.73 3.77 30.32
CA ILE A 19 -2.95 4.78 29.61
C ILE A 19 -1.63 4.87 30.38
N ILE A 20 -0.55 4.33 29.80
CA ILE A 20 0.80 4.52 30.32
C ILE A 20 1.34 5.80 29.67
N ASP A 21 1.76 6.76 30.49
CA ASP A 21 2.37 8.01 30.03
C ASP A 21 3.81 7.73 29.55
N PHE A 22 4.07 7.87 28.24
CA PHE A 22 5.32 7.44 27.57
C PHE A 22 6.36 8.57 27.40
N ASP A 23 6.08 9.80 27.85
CA ASP A 23 6.96 10.98 27.70
C ASP A 23 8.38 10.82 28.30
N PRO A 24 8.60 10.22 29.49
CA PRO A 24 9.94 10.19 30.11
C PRO A 24 10.94 9.26 29.41
N LEU A 25 10.48 8.13 28.87
CA LEU A 25 11.36 7.09 28.31
C LEU A 25 11.97 7.52 26.97
N TRP A 26 11.22 8.26 26.14
CA TRP A 26 11.71 8.76 24.86
C TRP A 26 12.79 9.82 25.03
N ARG A 27 12.62 10.74 25.99
CA ARG A 27 13.66 11.74 26.31
C ARG A 27 14.96 11.07 26.73
N GLU A 28 14.87 10.02 27.55
CA GLU A 28 16.05 9.31 28.05
C GLU A 28 16.77 8.48 26.97
N LEU A 29 16.04 7.90 26.02
CA LEU A 29 16.64 7.15 24.91
C LEU A 29 17.26 8.08 23.85
N LEU A 30 16.62 9.22 23.58
CA LEU A 30 17.12 10.18 22.59
C LEU A 30 18.28 11.02 23.13
N SER A 31 18.36 11.28 24.44
CA SER A 31 19.44 12.01 25.09
C SER A 31 20.75 11.22 25.21
N ARG A 32 20.75 9.90 24.99
CA ARG A 32 21.92 9.01 25.17
C ARG A 32 22.78 8.83 23.92
N GLY A 33 22.56 9.59 22.83
CA GLY A 33 23.52 9.70 21.72
C GLY A 33 23.75 8.43 20.88
N ALA A 34 22.78 7.52 20.81
CA ALA A 34 22.91 6.32 19.97
C ALA A 34 22.92 6.69 18.47
N LEU A 35 24.00 6.27 17.79
CA LEU A 35 24.20 6.36 16.35
C LEU A 35 23.06 5.63 15.59
N THR A 36 22.40 6.37 14.70
CA THR A 36 21.48 5.92 13.64
C THR A 36 20.37 4.96 14.09
N LEU A 37 19.16 5.49 14.29
CA LEU A 37 17.95 4.69 14.53
C LEU A 37 17.23 4.44 13.19
N ALA A 38 17.35 3.24 12.63
CA ALA A 38 16.50 2.77 11.55
C ALA A 38 15.27 2.06 12.14
N LEU A 39 14.06 2.59 11.89
CA LEU A 39 12.81 2.02 12.36
C LEU A 39 12.19 1.13 11.28
N VAL A 40 12.12 -0.18 11.55
CA VAL A 40 11.32 -1.15 10.79
C VAL A 40 10.23 -1.68 11.73
N GLY A 41 8.97 -1.42 11.40
CA GLY A 41 7.81 -1.82 12.21
C GLY A 41 6.91 -2.81 11.47
N PHE A 42 6.75 -4.01 12.03
CA PHE A 42 5.69 -4.97 11.71
C PHE A 42 4.49 -4.71 12.64
N PHE A 43 3.27 -4.64 12.10
CA PHE A 43 2.05 -4.84 12.90
C PHE A 43 1.00 -5.62 12.11
N GLN A 44 0.43 -6.61 12.80
CA GLN A 44 -0.52 -7.61 12.35
C GLN A 44 -1.90 -7.19 12.86
N PHE A 45 -2.89 -7.05 11.98
CA PHE A 45 -4.30 -7.02 12.37
C PHE A 45 -4.99 -8.23 11.76
N VAL A 46 -5.23 -9.26 12.58
CA VAL A 46 -6.47 -10.06 12.74
C VAL A 46 -6.17 -11.11 13.83
N PHE A 47 -7.05 -11.23 14.83
CA PHE A 47 -6.98 -12.26 15.85
C PHE A 47 -6.97 -13.66 15.22
N PHE A 48 -5.89 -14.43 15.38
CA PHE A 48 -5.84 -15.78 15.94
C PHE A 48 -4.36 -16.15 16.14
N ALA A 49 -4.04 -16.69 17.31
CA ALA A 49 -2.69 -17.01 17.76
C ALA A 49 -2.09 -18.22 17.04
N SER A 50 -0.81 -18.14 16.64
CA SER A 50 0.24 -19.08 17.09
C SER A 50 1.62 -18.68 16.54
N GLU A 51 2.61 -18.85 17.42
CA GLU A 51 4.08 -18.87 17.35
C GLU A 51 4.69 -19.18 15.96
N GLU A 52 5.85 -18.66 15.54
CA GLU A 52 7.16 -18.68 16.22
C GLU A 52 8.18 -17.70 15.57
N ILE A 53 9.27 -17.44 16.29
CA ILE A 53 10.24 -16.33 16.20
C ILE A 53 11.42 -16.60 15.25
N THR A 54 12.00 -15.55 14.64
CA THR A 54 13.47 -15.37 14.42
C THR A 54 13.75 -13.87 14.16
N SER A 55 14.05 -13.03 15.17
CA SER A 55 15.38 -12.66 15.75
C SER A 55 16.35 -12.06 14.72
N THR A 56 16.99 -10.88 14.84
CA THR A 56 17.44 -9.97 15.92
C THR A 56 17.61 -8.55 15.32
N SER A 57 17.53 -7.38 15.96
CA SER A 57 17.57 -6.84 17.33
C SER A 57 16.64 -5.60 17.36
N GLY A 58 15.91 -5.17 18.38
CA GLY A 58 15.93 -5.40 19.82
C GLY A 58 15.74 -4.04 20.53
N ARG A 59 14.48 -3.68 20.84
CA ARG A 59 13.98 -2.58 21.72
C ARG A 59 13.68 -1.19 21.10
N LEU A 60 12.50 -1.06 20.48
CA LEU A 60 11.36 -0.28 20.98
C LEU A 60 10.18 -0.49 20.02
N GLN A 61 9.14 -1.22 20.44
CA GLN A 61 7.95 -1.40 19.61
C GLN A 61 6.69 -1.32 20.47
N ARG A 62 6.05 -0.15 20.44
CA ARG A 62 4.62 -0.04 20.78
C ARG A 62 4.03 1.18 20.09
N PHE A 63 3.21 0.93 19.08
CA PHE A 63 2.24 1.91 18.57
C PHE A 63 1.20 2.14 19.67
N THR A 64 1.04 3.36 20.17
CA THR A 64 0.29 3.63 21.42
C THR A 64 -1.19 3.95 21.19
N GLY A 65 -1.65 4.12 19.95
CA GLY A 65 -3.08 4.29 19.71
C GLY A 65 -3.47 4.48 18.24
N LEU A 66 -4.48 3.73 17.82
CA LEU A 66 -5.35 4.08 16.70
C LEU A 66 -6.56 4.81 17.28
N ARG A 67 -6.80 6.06 16.86
CA ARG A 67 -8.08 6.73 17.16
C ARG A 67 -8.94 6.70 15.91
N VAL A 68 -10.20 6.30 16.06
CA VAL A 68 -11.17 6.21 14.97
C VAL A 68 -12.22 7.31 15.17
N LYS A 69 -12.42 8.16 14.16
CA LYS A 69 -13.45 9.21 14.17
C LYS A 69 -14.43 8.97 13.02
N TYR A 70 -15.73 9.03 13.35
CA TYR A 70 -16.82 8.76 12.40
C TYR A 70 -17.45 10.07 11.89
N SER A 71 -17.75 10.12 10.60
CA SER A 71 -18.80 10.96 10.02
C SER A 71 -19.94 10.03 9.54
N LEU A 72 -21.20 10.42 9.80
CA LEU A 72 -22.45 9.75 9.36
C LEU A 72 -22.92 8.46 10.10
N VAL A 73 -23.12 8.51 11.42
CA VAL A 73 -24.09 7.61 12.08
C VAL A 73 -25.18 8.43 12.77
N ARG A 74 -26.40 8.33 12.24
CA ARG A 74 -27.63 8.82 12.88
C ARG A 74 -27.88 7.96 14.11
N VAL A 75 -27.68 8.54 15.30
CA VAL A 75 -27.97 7.89 16.58
C VAL A 75 -29.48 7.76 16.71
N VAL A 76 -30.04 6.60 16.40
CA VAL A 76 -31.38 6.22 16.84
C VAL A 76 -31.22 5.61 18.22
N ASN A 77 -31.76 6.34 19.21
CA ASN A 77 -31.67 6.04 20.62
C ASN A 77 -32.34 4.69 20.93
N LEU A 78 -31.57 3.60 21.07
CA LEU A 78 -32.10 2.32 21.53
C LEU A 78 -31.12 1.63 22.49
N THR A 79 -31.66 1.32 23.66
CA THR A 79 -31.03 0.67 24.80
C THR A 79 -30.72 -0.80 24.48
N VAL A 80 -29.59 -1.09 23.81
CA VAL A 80 -29.07 -2.46 23.68
C VAL A 80 -27.58 -2.48 23.99
N LYS A 81 -27.20 -3.29 24.99
CA LYS A 81 -25.82 -3.53 25.40
C LYS A 81 -25.10 -4.36 24.33
N GLY A 82 -24.11 -3.76 23.69
CA GLY A 82 -23.16 -4.43 22.79
C GLY A 82 -23.35 -4.04 21.33
N VAL A 83 -22.60 -3.03 20.87
CA VAL A 83 -22.48 -2.70 19.45
C VAL A 83 -21.14 -3.24 18.97
N VAL A 84 -21.15 -4.24 18.10
CA VAL A 84 -19.97 -4.59 17.28
C VAL A 84 -20.00 -3.68 16.07
N ILE A 85 -19.18 -2.62 16.09
CA ILE A 85 -18.99 -1.78 14.91
C ILE A 85 -17.94 -2.46 14.04
N VAL A 86 -18.34 -2.99 12.89
CA VAL A 86 -17.41 -3.53 11.88
C VAL A 86 -17.10 -2.40 10.90
N LEU A 87 -15.82 -2.07 10.75
CA LEU A 87 -15.34 -0.97 9.92
C LEU A 87 -14.30 -1.45 8.93
N ALA A 88 -14.21 -0.75 7.81
CA ALA A 88 -13.20 -0.98 6.78
C ALA A 88 -12.44 0.31 6.47
N ALA A 89 -11.20 0.15 5.98
CA ALA A 89 -10.49 1.22 5.29
C ALA A 89 -10.86 1.15 3.79
N VAL A 90 -10.91 2.31 3.13
CA VAL A 90 -11.23 2.41 1.70
C VAL A 90 -9.97 2.13 0.86
N THR A 91 -8.80 2.55 1.35
CA THR A 91 -7.51 2.26 0.72
C THR A 91 -6.78 1.20 1.54
N ILE A 92 -6.68 -0.02 0.99
CA ILE A 92 -6.00 -1.16 1.61
C ILE A 92 -4.80 -1.55 0.74
N PRO A 93 -3.62 -1.82 1.33
CA PRO A 93 -2.48 -2.26 0.55
C PRO A 93 -2.79 -3.60 -0.12
N GLN A 94 -2.26 -3.78 -1.33
CA GLN A 94 -2.33 -5.07 -2.02
C GLN A 94 -1.54 -6.16 -1.30
N ILE A 95 -0.71 -5.84 -0.29
CA ILE A 95 0.09 -6.81 0.45
C ILE A 95 -0.21 -6.73 1.95
N TRP A 96 -0.31 -7.88 2.60
CA TRP A 96 -0.50 -7.99 4.05
C TRP A 96 0.78 -7.72 4.87
N ASN A 97 0.62 -7.45 6.18
CA ASN A 97 1.69 -7.35 7.19
C ASN A 97 2.57 -6.08 7.16
N LEU A 98 2.05 -4.98 6.62
CA LEU A 98 2.70 -3.66 6.68
C LEU A 98 2.16 -2.86 7.87
N SER A 99 3.03 -2.16 8.62
CA SER A 99 2.57 -1.26 9.68
C SER A 99 2.00 0.03 9.11
N ILE A 100 0.99 0.61 9.78
CA ILE A 100 0.36 1.87 9.36
C ILE A 100 1.38 3.02 9.23
N ALA A 101 2.37 3.07 10.13
CA ALA A 101 3.45 4.05 10.08
C ALA A 101 4.34 3.86 8.84
N GLY A 102 4.64 2.60 8.47
CA GLY A 102 5.35 2.29 7.23
C GLY A 102 4.54 2.69 5.99
N LEU A 103 3.24 2.41 5.98
CA LEU A 103 2.34 2.79 4.89
C LEU A 103 2.26 4.32 4.70
N ILE A 104 2.23 5.08 5.79
CA ILE A 104 2.33 6.55 5.74
C ILE A 104 3.69 6.96 5.20
N ALA A 105 4.77 6.39 5.75
CA ALA A 105 6.14 6.75 5.40
C ALA A 105 6.46 6.53 3.91
N THR A 106 5.76 5.61 3.23
CA THR A 106 5.91 5.34 1.79
C THR A 106 4.80 5.92 0.91
N ASP A 107 3.87 6.71 1.47
CA ASP A 107 2.68 7.24 0.77
C ASP A 107 1.85 6.14 0.09
N LEU A 108 1.32 5.20 0.88
CA LEU A 108 0.50 4.11 0.37
C LEU A 108 -0.66 4.63 -0.48
N HIS A 109 -0.79 4.03 -1.66
CA HIS A 109 -1.90 4.19 -2.57
C HIS A 109 -2.34 2.82 -3.11
N GLY A 110 -3.60 2.78 -3.54
CA GLY A 110 -4.17 1.69 -4.32
C GLY A 110 -4.49 2.17 -5.74
N SER A 111 -5.47 1.51 -6.35
CA SER A 111 -6.28 2.11 -7.41
C SER A 111 -7.50 2.75 -6.76
N GLY A 112 -8.17 3.71 -7.39
CA GLY A 112 -9.47 4.17 -6.89
C GLY A 112 -10.03 5.35 -7.65
N ARG A 113 -11.34 5.33 -7.93
CA ARG A 113 -12.07 6.41 -8.61
C ARG A 113 -12.19 7.66 -7.74
N GLU A 114 -12.57 7.48 -6.48
CA GLU A 114 -12.84 8.58 -5.54
C GLU A 114 -11.83 8.65 -4.38
N HIS A 115 -11.25 7.52 -3.99
CA HIS A 115 -10.31 7.38 -2.88
C HIS A 115 -9.17 6.47 -3.31
N GLY A 116 -7.97 7.02 -3.44
CA GLY A 116 -6.80 6.32 -3.98
C GLY A 116 -5.64 6.21 -2.99
N PHE A 117 -5.61 7.08 -1.97
CA PHE A 117 -4.47 7.21 -1.07
C PHE A 117 -4.87 6.94 0.38
N LEU A 118 -3.97 6.35 1.16
CA LEU A 118 -4.15 6.25 2.60
C LEU A 118 -4.19 7.65 3.24
N SER A 119 -3.42 8.59 2.69
CA SER A 119 -3.31 9.96 3.20
C SER A 119 -4.65 10.71 3.23
N GLU A 120 -5.60 10.33 2.37
CA GLU A 120 -6.97 10.83 2.42
C GLU A 120 -7.74 10.38 3.67
N GLN A 121 -7.46 9.18 4.19
CA GLN A 121 -8.13 8.64 5.36
C GLN A 121 -7.46 9.05 6.68
N VAL A 122 -6.26 9.61 6.64
CA VAL A 122 -5.60 10.11 7.84
C VAL A 122 -6.18 11.47 8.23
N LEU A 123 -6.61 11.59 9.49
CA LEU A 123 -7.14 12.82 10.05
C LEU A 123 -6.09 13.59 10.84
N SER A 124 -5.28 12.87 11.62
CA SER A 124 -4.20 13.44 12.42
C SER A 124 -3.07 12.44 12.68
N LEU A 125 -1.88 12.97 12.96
CA LEU A 125 -0.67 12.24 13.31
C LEU A 125 -0.09 12.80 14.61
N ARG A 126 0.48 11.94 15.45
CA ARG A 126 1.41 12.33 16.50
C ARG A 126 2.82 11.95 16.09
N ILE A 127 3.71 12.94 16.01
CA ILE A 127 5.06 12.82 15.46
C ILE A 127 6.08 13.24 16.52
N VAL A 128 7.13 12.43 16.70
CA VAL A 128 8.27 12.71 17.58
C VAL A 128 9.47 13.17 16.75
N ALA A 129 9.99 14.36 17.04
CA ALA A 129 11.17 14.94 16.39
C ALA A 129 12.47 14.33 16.93
N ALA A 130 13.61 14.66 16.31
CA ALA A 130 14.92 14.11 16.70
C ALA A 130 15.38 14.53 18.12
N ASP A 131 14.92 15.69 18.58
CA ASP A 131 15.15 16.24 19.92
C ASP A 131 14.20 15.65 20.99
N GLY A 132 13.24 14.82 20.58
CA GLY A 132 12.24 14.20 21.46
C GLY A 132 11.01 15.05 21.71
N SER A 133 10.89 16.24 21.11
CA SER A 133 9.64 17.01 21.12
C SER A 133 8.54 16.27 20.35
N VAL A 134 7.29 16.45 20.78
CA VAL A 134 6.13 15.75 20.25
C VAL A 134 5.13 16.76 19.69
N ALA A 135 4.75 16.60 18.43
CA ALA A 135 3.74 17.39 17.76
C ALA A 135 2.50 16.54 17.46
N SER A 136 1.31 17.12 17.61
CA SER A 136 0.07 16.54 17.07
C SER A 136 -0.38 17.41 15.91
N VAL A 137 -0.38 16.86 14.71
CA VAL A 137 -0.62 17.58 13.45
C VAL A 137 -1.79 16.97 12.70
N GLY A 138 -2.56 17.78 12.00
CA GLY A 138 -3.70 17.34 11.20
C GLY A 138 -3.69 17.98 9.81
N ARG A 139 -4.73 17.70 9.02
CA ARG A 139 -4.89 18.30 7.68
C ARG A 139 -4.75 19.83 7.75
N GLY A 140 -3.91 20.40 6.87
CA GLY A 140 -3.59 21.83 6.83
C GLY A 140 -2.30 22.22 7.55
N ASP A 141 -1.72 21.34 8.37
CA ASP A 141 -0.37 21.53 8.90
C ASP A 141 0.67 21.03 7.88
N PRO A 142 1.66 21.85 7.48
CA PRO A 142 2.71 21.40 6.56
C PRO A 142 3.44 20.13 7.00
N LEU A 143 3.67 19.95 8.31
CA LEU A 143 4.34 18.75 8.84
C LEU A 143 3.47 17.49 8.69
N PHE A 144 2.15 17.62 8.73
CA PHE A 144 1.23 16.51 8.44
C PHE A 144 1.42 16.01 7.00
N HIS A 145 1.39 16.94 6.04
CA HIS A 145 1.54 16.63 4.61
C HIS A 145 2.95 16.10 4.28
N ALA A 146 3.97 16.61 4.97
CA ALA A 146 5.35 16.17 4.80
C ALA A 146 5.63 14.77 5.35
N ALA A 147 4.82 14.25 6.28
CA ALA A 147 5.05 12.93 6.87
C ALA A 147 4.81 11.77 5.89
N PHE A 148 3.98 11.99 4.87
CA PHE A 148 3.70 11.02 3.82
C PHE A 148 4.85 10.99 2.81
N GLY A 149 5.33 9.79 2.46
CA GLY A 149 6.47 9.62 1.56
C GLY A 149 7.82 10.05 2.17
N ALA A 150 7.85 10.42 3.45
CA ALA A 150 9.04 10.92 4.14
C ALA A 150 10.05 9.84 4.55
N LEU A 151 9.65 8.56 4.50
CA LEU A 151 10.43 7.44 5.02
C LEU A 151 10.88 7.62 6.48
N GLY A 152 10.09 8.35 7.28
CA GLY A 152 10.39 8.66 8.68
C GLY A 152 11.35 9.84 8.90
N CYS A 153 11.81 10.52 7.85
CA CYS A 153 12.76 11.62 7.98
C CYS A 153 12.15 12.93 8.51
N CYS A 154 10.82 13.04 8.56
CA CYS A 154 10.11 14.13 9.23
C CYS A 154 9.74 13.83 10.70
N GLY A 155 10.28 12.74 11.26
CA GLY A 155 10.02 12.32 12.63
C GLY A 155 9.30 10.98 12.72
N VAL A 156 9.23 10.44 13.94
CA VAL A 156 8.65 9.13 14.23
C VAL A 156 7.16 9.28 14.49
N VAL A 157 6.33 8.73 13.60
CA VAL A 157 4.87 8.64 13.79
C VAL A 157 4.56 7.62 14.89
N CYS A 158 3.93 8.06 15.98
CA CYS A 158 3.61 7.21 17.14
C CYS A 158 2.10 6.99 17.37
N GLU A 159 1.25 7.91 16.90
CA GLU A 159 -0.22 7.75 16.87
C GLU A 159 -0.78 8.23 15.53
N VAL A 160 -1.86 7.59 15.07
CA VAL A 160 -2.59 7.93 13.85
C VAL A 160 -4.08 7.95 14.16
N GLU A 161 -4.77 8.99 13.71
CA GLU A 161 -6.23 9.03 13.68
C GLU A 161 -6.72 8.77 12.25
N LEU A 162 -7.58 7.76 12.07
CA LEU A 162 -8.11 7.37 10.77
C LEU A 162 -9.63 7.60 10.68
N GLU A 163 -10.07 8.03 9.51
CA GLU A 163 -11.45 7.99 9.07
C GLU A 163 -11.73 6.62 8.44
N LEU A 164 -12.72 5.91 9.01
CA LEU A 164 -13.14 4.58 8.56
C LEU A 164 -14.56 4.64 8.02
N VAL A 165 -14.89 3.66 7.17
CA VAL A 165 -16.23 3.49 6.60
C VAL A 165 -16.95 2.29 7.23
N PRO A 166 -18.30 2.24 7.18
CA PRO A 166 -19.03 1.02 7.50
C PRO A 166 -18.49 -0.16 6.71
N ALA A 167 -18.43 -1.34 7.33
CA ALA A 167 -18.04 -2.54 6.61
C ALA A 167 -18.98 -2.82 5.44
N PHE A 168 -18.41 -3.27 4.33
CA PHE A 168 -19.09 -3.56 3.08
C PHE A 168 -18.57 -4.88 2.49
N ASN A 169 -19.32 -5.47 1.56
CA ASN A 169 -18.82 -6.54 0.72
C ASN A 169 -18.27 -5.95 -0.58
N LEU A 170 -17.21 -6.56 -1.07
CA LEU A 170 -16.51 -6.15 -2.27
C LEU A 170 -16.62 -7.27 -3.30
N GLU A 171 -17.16 -6.93 -4.46
CA GLU A 171 -17.14 -7.79 -5.65
C GLU A 171 -15.86 -7.53 -6.43
N LYS A 172 -15.03 -8.56 -6.59
CA LYS A 172 -13.90 -8.56 -7.50
C LYS A 172 -14.26 -9.35 -8.76
N THR A 173 -14.12 -8.72 -9.92
CA THR A 173 -14.16 -9.39 -11.22
C THR A 173 -12.77 -9.37 -11.83
N THR A 174 -12.35 -10.51 -12.37
CA THR A 174 -11.13 -10.66 -13.16
C THR A 174 -11.54 -11.17 -14.52
N ALA A 175 -11.06 -10.52 -15.59
CA ALA A 175 -11.31 -10.97 -16.96
C ALA A 175 -10.10 -10.74 -17.87
N MET A 176 -9.87 -11.64 -18.83
CA MET A 176 -9.05 -11.35 -20.01
C MET A 176 -9.90 -10.64 -21.05
N VAL A 177 -9.47 -9.46 -21.52
CA VAL A 177 -10.21 -8.64 -22.49
C VAL A 177 -9.30 -8.10 -23.57
N ASP A 178 -9.88 -7.60 -24.66
CA ASP A 178 -9.14 -6.89 -25.70
C ASP A 178 -8.41 -5.66 -25.12
N ARG A 179 -7.10 -5.61 -25.34
CA ARG A 179 -6.22 -4.58 -24.81
C ARG A 179 -6.53 -3.22 -25.44
N ALA A 180 -6.62 -3.14 -26.76
CA ALA A 180 -6.78 -1.85 -27.44
C ALA A 180 -8.11 -1.18 -27.07
N ALA A 181 -9.20 -1.95 -27.01
CA ALA A 181 -10.52 -1.51 -26.62
C ALA A 181 -10.57 -1.08 -25.15
N SER A 182 -10.06 -1.90 -24.23
CA SER A 182 -10.08 -1.57 -22.79
C SER A 182 -9.22 -0.34 -22.46
N GLU A 183 -8.07 -0.17 -23.11
CA GLU A 183 -7.25 1.04 -22.97
C GLU A 183 -7.94 2.29 -23.55
N ALA A 184 -8.69 2.15 -24.65
CA ALA A 184 -9.46 3.25 -25.24
C ALA A 184 -10.67 3.65 -24.38
N GLU A 185 -11.30 2.69 -23.70
CA GLU A 185 -12.48 2.87 -22.84
C GLU A 185 -12.13 3.13 -21.36
N LEU A 186 -10.86 3.39 -21.03
CA LEU A 186 -10.39 3.57 -19.65
C LEU A 186 -11.24 4.57 -18.85
N ALA A 187 -11.64 5.69 -19.45
CA ALA A 187 -12.44 6.70 -18.76
C ALA A 187 -13.82 6.17 -18.31
N GLU A 188 -14.43 5.29 -19.10
CA GLU A 188 -15.67 4.61 -18.74
C GLU A 188 -15.43 3.56 -17.66
N LEU A 189 -14.37 2.75 -17.79
CA LEU A 189 -13.99 1.76 -16.78
C LEU A 189 -13.76 2.41 -15.42
N LEU A 190 -13.01 3.51 -15.37
CA LEU A 190 -12.74 4.27 -14.14
C LEU A 190 -13.99 4.94 -13.57
N ARG A 191 -14.96 5.33 -14.40
CA ARG A 191 -16.23 5.92 -13.94
C ARG A 191 -17.17 4.87 -13.36
N ALA A 192 -17.21 3.69 -13.99
CA ALA A 192 -18.16 2.62 -13.68
C ALA A 192 -17.72 1.72 -12.53
N ASN A 193 -16.43 1.76 -12.15
CA ASN A 193 -15.89 0.90 -11.10
C ASN A 193 -15.22 1.70 -9.99
N ASP A 194 -15.27 1.19 -8.76
CA ASP A 194 -14.59 1.84 -7.64
C ASP A 194 -13.07 1.75 -7.79
N HIS A 195 -12.57 0.60 -8.26
CA HIS A 195 -11.14 0.37 -8.51
C HIS A 195 -10.96 -0.45 -9.79
N VAL A 196 -9.93 -0.11 -10.57
CA VAL A 196 -9.54 -0.81 -11.80
C VAL A 196 -8.03 -1.00 -11.84
N SER A 197 -7.57 -2.18 -12.27
CA SER A 197 -6.16 -2.36 -12.65
C SER A 197 -6.02 -3.25 -13.88
N PHE A 198 -4.95 -3.00 -14.63
CA PHE A 198 -4.56 -3.76 -15.80
C PHE A 198 -3.28 -4.53 -15.51
N TYR A 199 -3.20 -5.79 -15.96
CA TYR A 199 -2.01 -6.62 -15.87
C TYR A 199 -1.60 -7.08 -17.25
N TYR A 200 -0.37 -6.72 -17.62
CA TYR A 200 0.27 -7.06 -18.88
C TYR A 200 1.43 -8.03 -18.65
N VAL A 201 1.78 -8.76 -19.70
CA VAL A 201 2.99 -9.60 -19.75
C VAL A 201 4.04 -8.88 -20.59
N GLY A 202 5.02 -8.26 -19.92
CA GLY A 202 6.18 -7.67 -20.58
C GLY A 202 7.16 -8.74 -21.06
N GLY A 203 7.91 -8.45 -22.12
CA GLY A 203 8.89 -9.38 -22.72
C GLY A 203 8.32 -10.32 -23.78
N ALA A 204 7.02 -10.65 -23.71
CA ALA A 204 6.33 -11.42 -24.74
C ALA A 204 6.07 -10.59 -26.02
N ASP A 205 5.75 -11.29 -27.12
CA ASP A 205 5.18 -10.66 -28.32
C ASP A 205 3.89 -9.88 -27.97
N GLU A 206 3.55 -8.88 -28.78
CA GLU A 206 2.44 -7.96 -28.49
C GLU A 206 1.12 -8.72 -28.31
N SER A 207 0.74 -8.95 -27.05
CA SER A 207 -0.53 -9.56 -26.72
C SER A 207 -1.67 -8.58 -27.03
N GLU A 208 -2.64 -9.06 -27.80
CA GLU A 208 -3.89 -8.36 -28.09
C GLU A 208 -4.83 -8.34 -26.86
N SER A 209 -4.52 -9.12 -25.82
CA SER A 209 -5.32 -9.20 -24.59
C SER A 209 -4.60 -8.62 -23.37
N VAL A 210 -5.40 -8.17 -22.40
CA VAL A 210 -4.95 -7.68 -21.11
C VAL A 210 -5.84 -8.24 -20.02
N ARG A 211 -5.26 -8.59 -18.86
CA ARG A 211 -6.04 -8.98 -17.70
C ARG A 211 -6.51 -7.72 -16.99
N VAL A 212 -7.82 -7.59 -16.81
CA VAL A 212 -8.44 -6.47 -16.09
C VAL A 212 -9.03 -6.99 -14.79
N HIS A 213 -8.72 -6.29 -13.71
CA HIS A 213 -9.43 -6.45 -12.44
C HIS A 213 -10.30 -5.23 -12.16
N GLN A 214 -11.51 -5.52 -11.68
CA GLN A 214 -12.49 -4.54 -11.23
C GLN A 214 -12.89 -4.88 -9.81
N TRP A 215 -12.98 -3.87 -8.95
CA TRP A 215 -13.51 -4.02 -7.60
C TRP A 215 -14.61 -3.00 -7.36
N ASN A 216 -15.74 -3.48 -6.85
CA ASN A 216 -16.93 -2.66 -6.59
C ASN A 216 -17.56 -3.00 -5.25
N HIS A 217 -18.02 -1.97 -4.54
CA HIS A 217 -18.90 -2.17 -3.39
C HIS A 217 -20.18 -2.88 -3.82
N THR A 218 -20.66 -3.80 -2.98
CA THR A 218 -21.89 -4.54 -3.24
C THR A 218 -22.63 -4.88 -1.95
N ASP A 219 -23.96 -4.93 -2.04
CA ASP A 219 -24.84 -5.43 -0.97
C ASP A 219 -25.07 -6.95 -1.08
N ALA A 220 -24.58 -7.58 -2.14
CA ALA A 220 -24.69 -9.01 -2.33
C ALA A 220 -23.92 -9.79 -1.24
N PRO A 221 -24.40 -10.98 -0.84
CA PRO A 221 -23.71 -11.81 0.14
C PRO A 221 -22.35 -12.28 -0.39
N VAL A 222 -21.41 -12.53 0.53
CA VAL A 222 -20.10 -13.12 0.19
C VAL A 222 -20.27 -14.47 -0.50
N SER A 223 -19.40 -14.77 -1.46
CA SER A 223 -19.44 -16.03 -2.19
C SER A 223 -19.18 -17.22 -1.25
N GLU A 224 -19.88 -18.33 -1.47
CA GLU A 224 -19.64 -19.56 -0.70
C GLU A 224 -18.20 -20.05 -0.93
N GLY A 225 -17.48 -20.34 0.15
CA GLY A 225 -16.10 -20.82 0.07
C GLY A 225 -15.08 -19.80 -0.42
N TRP A 226 -15.39 -18.49 -0.38
CA TRP A 226 -14.53 -17.43 -0.93
C TRP A 226 -13.08 -17.49 -0.45
N GLU A 227 -12.81 -17.89 0.80
CA GLU A 227 -11.44 -18.01 1.34
C GLU A 227 -10.59 -19.00 0.55
N LYS A 228 -11.19 -20.15 0.16
CA LYS A 228 -10.52 -21.20 -0.62
C LYS A 228 -10.32 -20.75 -2.06
N LEU A 229 -11.33 -20.10 -2.65
CA LEU A 229 -11.25 -19.56 -4.01
C LEU A 229 -10.17 -18.48 -4.12
N LYS A 230 -10.14 -17.56 -3.15
CA LYS A 230 -9.11 -16.53 -3.04
C LYS A 230 -7.71 -17.14 -2.88
N THR A 231 -7.55 -18.06 -1.93
CA THR A 231 -6.24 -18.72 -1.70
C THR A 231 -5.77 -19.47 -2.95
N ARG A 232 -6.68 -20.13 -3.67
CA ARG A 232 -6.37 -20.80 -4.94
C ARG A 232 -5.91 -19.80 -6.00
N ALA A 233 -6.62 -18.69 -6.17
CA ALA A 233 -6.24 -17.64 -7.11
C ALA A 233 -4.86 -17.05 -6.77
N GLU A 234 -4.59 -16.76 -5.50
CA GLU A 234 -3.29 -16.23 -5.05
C GLU A 234 -2.14 -17.22 -5.28
N LEU A 235 -2.39 -18.53 -5.10
CA LEU A 235 -1.40 -19.57 -5.39
C LEU A 235 -1.15 -19.70 -6.90
N SER A 236 -2.18 -19.54 -7.73
CA SER A 236 -2.01 -19.50 -9.19
C SER A 236 -1.19 -18.29 -9.62
N ASP A 237 -1.53 -17.09 -9.14
CA ASP A 237 -0.78 -15.86 -9.44
C ASP A 237 0.68 -15.96 -8.95
N PHE A 238 0.91 -16.59 -7.79
CA PHE A 238 2.24 -16.92 -7.30
C PHE A 238 3.00 -17.86 -8.24
N ALA A 239 2.40 -18.98 -8.65
CA ALA A 239 3.04 -19.94 -9.54
C ALA A 239 3.42 -19.30 -10.88
N ILE A 240 2.53 -18.47 -11.43
CA ILE A 240 2.78 -17.69 -12.64
C ILE A 240 3.95 -16.73 -12.39
N SER A 241 3.83 -15.83 -11.42
CA SER A 241 4.80 -14.74 -11.18
C SER A 241 6.20 -15.24 -10.78
N ALA A 242 6.29 -16.34 -10.01
CA ALA A 242 7.55 -16.89 -9.53
C ALA A 242 8.29 -17.74 -10.59
N PHE A 243 7.57 -18.39 -11.49
CA PHE A 243 8.13 -19.31 -12.50
C PHE A 243 7.93 -18.83 -13.95
N MET A 244 7.54 -17.56 -14.13
CA MET A 244 7.22 -16.92 -15.42
C MET A 244 8.15 -17.31 -16.59
N PRO A 245 9.49 -17.33 -16.48
CA PRO A 245 10.32 -17.64 -17.64
C PRO A 245 10.14 -19.06 -18.17
N TRP A 246 9.89 -20.03 -17.29
CA TRP A 246 9.68 -21.44 -17.67
C TRP A 246 8.22 -21.72 -18.05
N ALA A 247 7.29 -20.95 -17.47
CA ALA A 247 5.87 -21.05 -17.78
C ALA A 247 5.50 -20.29 -19.06
N ALA A 248 6.16 -19.18 -19.41
CA ALA A 248 5.85 -18.38 -20.59
C ALA A 248 6.06 -19.13 -21.91
N GLU A 249 7.15 -19.89 -22.06
CA GLU A 249 7.35 -20.81 -23.20
C GLU A 249 6.26 -21.88 -23.26
N LEU A 250 5.80 -22.35 -22.09
CA LEU A 250 4.73 -23.35 -22.00
C LEU A 250 3.34 -22.75 -22.26
N ILE A 251 3.15 -21.45 -22.01
CA ILE A 251 1.89 -20.70 -22.10
C ILE A 251 1.69 -20.09 -23.50
N ALA A 252 2.77 -19.70 -24.18
CA ALA A 252 2.70 -19.13 -25.53
C ALA A 252 2.09 -20.09 -26.57
N ASP A 253 2.20 -21.41 -26.33
CA ASP A 253 1.63 -22.47 -27.18
C ASP A 253 0.24 -22.97 -26.71
N ILE A 254 -0.35 -22.34 -25.67
CA ILE A 254 -1.64 -22.75 -25.12
C ILE A 254 -2.76 -22.04 -25.90
N ASP A 255 -3.55 -22.84 -26.61
CA ASP A 255 -4.79 -22.40 -27.27
C ASP A 255 -5.71 -21.68 -26.26
N GLU A 256 -6.29 -20.54 -26.67
CA GLU A 256 -7.11 -19.67 -25.81
C GLU A 256 -8.30 -20.45 -25.20
N ASP A 257 -8.83 -21.43 -25.94
CA ASP A 257 -9.94 -22.32 -25.55
C ASP A 257 -9.52 -23.53 -24.70
N SER A 258 -8.24 -23.67 -24.36
CA SER A 258 -7.78 -24.84 -23.60
C SER A 258 -8.25 -24.83 -22.14
N TRP A 259 -8.34 -26.01 -21.53
CA TRP A 259 -8.62 -26.13 -20.11
C TRP A 259 -7.48 -25.55 -19.22
N LEU A 260 -6.26 -25.39 -19.78
CA LEU A 260 -5.11 -24.82 -19.08
C LEU A 260 -5.19 -23.29 -18.97
N SER A 261 -5.70 -22.58 -19.98
CA SER A 261 -5.95 -21.13 -19.91
C SER A 261 -6.95 -20.79 -18.79
N ASN A 262 -8.03 -21.58 -18.68
CA ASN A 262 -9.01 -21.53 -17.59
C ASN A 262 -8.44 -21.89 -16.21
N VAL A 263 -7.28 -22.56 -16.12
CA VAL A 263 -6.63 -22.90 -14.85
C VAL A 263 -5.58 -21.85 -14.45
N LEU A 264 -4.92 -21.23 -15.43
CA LEU A 264 -3.87 -20.23 -15.24
C LEU A 264 -4.43 -18.80 -15.13
N ALA A 265 -5.55 -18.50 -15.76
CA ALA A 265 -6.17 -17.17 -15.72
C ALA A 265 -7.71 -17.26 -15.81
N PRO A 266 -8.42 -18.00 -14.94
CA PRO A 266 -9.86 -18.06 -15.01
C PRO A 266 -10.46 -16.67 -14.81
N ASP A 267 -11.33 -16.30 -15.73
CA ASP A 267 -12.34 -15.28 -15.48
C ASP A 267 -13.11 -15.69 -14.23
N HIS A 268 -13.13 -14.81 -13.23
CA HIS A 268 -13.83 -15.11 -12.00
C HIS A 268 -14.41 -13.86 -11.38
N ARG A 269 -15.63 -14.04 -10.89
CA ARG A 269 -16.34 -13.09 -10.03
C ARG A 269 -16.35 -13.65 -8.63
N LEU A 270 -15.84 -12.88 -7.67
CA LEU A 270 -15.71 -13.30 -6.28
C LEU A 270 -16.14 -12.17 -5.34
N ILE A 271 -17.08 -12.45 -4.45
CA ILE A 271 -17.57 -11.48 -3.46
C ILE A 271 -16.98 -11.84 -2.09
N MET A 272 -16.32 -10.87 -1.47
CA MET A 272 -15.59 -11.03 -0.21
C MET A 272 -15.91 -9.87 0.75
N PRO A 273 -15.65 -9.99 2.06
CA PRO A 273 -15.63 -8.82 2.92
C PRO A 273 -14.62 -7.78 2.37
N GLY A 274 -14.97 -6.50 2.35
CA GLY A 274 -14.11 -5.45 1.76
C GLY A 274 -12.72 -5.40 2.39
N SER A 275 -12.62 -5.68 3.69
CA SER A 275 -11.34 -5.79 4.39
C SER A 275 -10.44 -6.92 3.87
N GLN A 276 -10.98 -7.93 3.18
CA GLN A 276 -10.26 -9.08 2.64
C GLN A 276 -10.11 -9.04 1.12
N GLY A 277 -10.92 -8.24 0.41
CA GLY A 277 -11.00 -8.30 -1.05
C GLY A 277 -9.88 -7.59 -1.81
N PHE A 278 -9.15 -6.68 -1.16
CA PHE A 278 -8.06 -5.90 -1.79
C PHE A 278 -6.67 -6.54 -1.62
N GLY A 279 -6.36 -7.01 -0.41
CA GLY A 279 -5.02 -7.51 -0.08
C GLY A 279 -4.79 -8.94 -0.57
N ARG A 280 -3.67 -9.18 -1.26
CA ARG A 280 -3.18 -10.50 -1.65
C ARG A 280 -2.11 -11.02 -0.69
N LYS A 281 -2.09 -12.33 -0.44
CA LYS A 281 -0.97 -13.00 0.24
C LYS A 281 0.17 -13.19 -0.75
N LEU A 282 1.33 -12.62 -0.45
CA LEU A 282 2.56 -12.94 -1.14
C LEU A 282 3.25 -14.12 -0.45
N PHE A 283 3.52 -15.17 -1.21
CA PHE A 283 4.18 -16.39 -0.72
C PHE A 283 5.71 -16.33 -0.81
N TYR A 284 6.26 -15.23 -1.33
CA TYR A 284 7.68 -15.02 -1.55
C TYR A 284 8.03 -13.54 -1.46
N ARG A 285 9.33 -13.24 -1.37
CA ARG A 285 9.84 -11.86 -1.47
C ARG A 285 10.24 -11.60 -2.91
N HIS A 286 9.68 -10.58 -3.53
CA HIS A 286 10.16 -10.05 -4.81
C HIS A 286 10.44 -8.57 -4.70
N ASP A 287 11.29 -8.08 -5.60
CA ASP A 287 11.51 -6.64 -5.72
C ASP A 287 10.60 -6.13 -6.84
N GLU A 288 10.09 -4.93 -6.64
CA GLU A 288 9.28 -4.20 -7.61
C GLU A 288 9.91 -2.82 -7.81
N ILE A 289 9.73 -2.27 -9.02
CA ILE A 289 9.86 -0.85 -9.31
C ILE A 289 8.48 -0.32 -9.64
N GLU A 290 8.15 0.88 -9.17
CA GLU A 290 6.90 1.55 -9.53
C GLU A 290 7.08 3.06 -9.58
N TYR A 291 6.45 3.65 -10.58
CA TYR A 291 6.39 5.09 -10.77
C TYR A 291 4.96 5.51 -11.10
N GLY A 292 4.54 6.64 -10.53
CA GLY A 292 3.33 7.31 -10.96
C GLY A 292 3.60 8.27 -12.10
N VAL A 293 2.99 8.02 -13.25
CA VAL A 293 3.11 8.75 -14.50
C VAL A 293 1.83 9.57 -14.70
N PRO A 294 1.88 10.79 -15.30
CA PRO A 294 0.67 11.54 -15.58
C PRO A 294 -0.33 10.72 -16.41
N LEU A 295 -1.60 10.72 -16.00
CA LEU A 295 -2.67 9.97 -16.68
C LEU A 295 -2.84 10.37 -18.16
N ALA A 296 -2.34 11.53 -18.60
CA ALA A 296 -2.42 11.92 -20.00
C ALA A 296 -1.47 11.13 -20.92
N VAL A 297 -0.33 10.66 -20.39
CA VAL A 297 0.78 10.08 -21.19
C VAL A 297 1.13 8.65 -20.80
N TRP A 298 0.31 8.01 -19.97
CA TRP A 298 0.60 6.68 -19.43
C TRP A 298 0.74 5.60 -20.50
N ARG A 299 -0.08 5.64 -21.57
CA ARG A 299 -0.01 4.67 -22.67
C ARG A 299 1.31 4.76 -23.41
N GLU A 300 1.76 5.98 -23.71
CA GLU A 300 3.04 6.22 -24.39
C GLU A 300 4.22 5.74 -23.54
N CYS A 301 4.15 5.98 -22.22
CA CYS A 301 5.13 5.48 -21.28
C CYS A 301 5.13 3.93 -21.22
N LEU A 302 3.94 3.32 -21.08
CA LEU A 302 3.77 1.87 -21.06
C LEU A 302 4.30 1.23 -22.34
N THR A 303 3.98 1.79 -23.52
CA THR A 303 4.49 1.31 -24.80
C THR A 303 6.02 1.28 -24.80
N LYS A 304 6.69 2.33 -24.31
CA LYS A 304 8.16 2.37 -24.23
C LYS A 304 8.72 1.33 -23.25
N VAL A 305 8.06 1.11 -22.12
CA VAL A 305 8.43 0.05 -21.17
C VAL A 305 8.30 -1.33 -21.83
N MET A 306 7.16 -1.62 -22.46
CA MET A 306 6.90 -2.91 -23.10
C MET A 306 7.84 -3.17 -24.28
N GLU A 307 8.11 -2.16 -25.13
CA GLU A 307 9.10 -2.21 -26.20
C GLU A 307 10.49 -2.56 -25.66
N PHE A 308 10.91 -1.93 -24.55
CA PHE A 308 12.21 -2.19 -23.93
C PHE A 308 12.29 -3.63 -23.38
N LEU A 309 11.27 -4.06 -22.63
CA LEU A 309 11.22 -5.43 -22.08
C LEU A 309 11.29 -6.47 -23.20
N ARG A 310 10.59 -6.26 -24.31
CA ARG A 310 10.65 -7.14 -25.49
C ARG A 310 12.04 -7.12 -26.14
N CYS A 311 12.67 -5.96 -26.29
CA CYS A 311 14.01 -5.86 -26.88
C CYS A 311 15.08 -6.57 -26.06
N GLU A 312 14.93 -6.59 -24.73
CA GLU A 312 15.86 -7.29 -23.83
C GLU A 312 15.46 -8.75 -23.55
N ASP A 313 14.41 -9.26 -24.20
CA ASP A 313 13.85 -10.59 -23.94
C ASP A 313 13.59 -10.83 -22.43
N TYR A 314 13.05 -9.80 -21.78
CA TYR A 314 12.92 -9.74 -20.33
C TYR A 314 11.46 -9.86 -19.90
N PHE A 315 11.12 -11.03 -19.37
CA PHE A 315 9.76 -11.29 -18.90
C PHE A 315 9.47 -10.66 -17.54
N SER A 316 8.39 -9.88 -17.46
CA SER A 316 7.91 -9.26 -16.21
C SER A 316 6.40 -9.10 -16.24
N ILE A 317 5.76 -9.19 -15.08
CA ILE A 317 4.37 -8.76 -14.93
C ILE A 317 4.38 -7.25 -14.77
N VAL A 318 3.63 -6.56 -15.63
CA VAL A 318 3.45 -5.10 -15.56
C VAL A 318 2.04 -4.81 -15.08
N GLU A 319 1.91 -4.22 -13.90
CA GLU A 319 0.62 -3.79 -13.36
C GLU A 319 0.43 -2.29 -13.60
N VAL A 320 -0.75 -1.89 -14.06
CA VAL A 320 -1.14 -0.48 -14.21
C VAL A 320 -2.37 -0.19 -13.36
N ARG A 321 -2.24 0.81 -12.46
CA ARG A 321 -3.29 1.27 -11.53
C ARG A 321 -3.54 2.76 -11.72
N PHE A 322 -4.68 3.27 -11.24
CA PHE A 322 -5.09 4.65 -11.49
C PHE A 322 -5.65 5.32 -10.24
N THR A 323 -5.30 6.60 -10.04
CA THR A 323 -5.88 7.44 -8.98
C THR A 323 -6.17 8.87 -9.45
N PRO A 324 -7.16 9.54 -8.85
CA PRO A 324 -7.41 10.96 -9.05
C PRO A 324 -6.35 11.82 -8.33
N ASN A 325 -6.33 13.11 -8.64
CA ASN A 325 -5.49 14.08 -7.95
C ASN A 325 -5.99 14.39 -6.52
N ARG A 326 -5.75 13.48 -5.58
CA ARG A 326 -6.25 13.60 -4.19
C ARG A 326 -5.22 13.35 -3.09
N SER A 327 -3.99 12.98 -3.42
CA SER A 327 -2.93 12.77 -2.43
C SER A 327 -2.78 14.00 -1.52
N GLN A 328 -2.69 13.74 -0.22
CA GLN A 328 -2.40 14.76 0.78
C GLN A 328 -0.88 14.90 1.04
N ALA A 329 -0.03 14.17 0.33
CA ALA A 329 1.41 14.18 0.55
C ALA A 329 2.09 15.40 -0.09
N LEU A 330 3.23 15.83 0.48
CA LEU A 330 4.15 16.74 -0.22
C LEU A 330 4.94 16.00 -1.30
N LEU A 331 5.39 14.78 -0.99
CA LEU A 331 6.15 13.91 -1.87
C LEU A 331 5.45 12.56 -1.98
N GLY A 332 5.33 12.05 -3.20
CA GLY A 332 4.69 10.77 -3.43
C GLY A 332 4.42 10.56 -4.92
N PRO A 333 4.25 9.31 -5.36
CA PRO A 333 4.15 8.95 -6.77
C PRO A 333 2.91 9.52 -7.48
N GLY A 334 1.88 9.93 -6.74
CA GLY A 334 0.65 10.52 -7.31
C GLY A 334 0.35 11.94 -6.85
N VAL A 335 1.36 12.69 -6.40
CA VAL A 335 1.13 14.04 -5.84
C VAL A 335 0.90 15.06 -6.95
N GLY A 336 -0.21 15.79 -6.82
CA GLY A 336 -0.51 17.00 -7.60
C GLY A 336 -1.14 16.76 -8.97
N ARG A 337 -1.48 15.52 -9.34
CA ARG A 337 -2.08 15.17 -10.63
C ARG A 337 -2.84 13.85 -10.62
N GLU A 338 -3.72 13.67 -11.60
CA GLU A 338 -4.27 12.35 -11.95
C GLU A 338 -3.13 11.46 -12.48
N THR A 339 -3.07 10.23 -11.98
CA THR A 339 -1.87 9.41 -12.08
C THR A 339 -2.21 8.00 -12.49
N ALA A 340 -1.41 7.46 -13.41
CA ALA A 340 -1.32 6.03 -13.68
C ALA A 340 -0.02 5.50 -13.05
N TYR A 341 -0.12 4.49 -12.19
CA TYR A 341 1.04 3.82 -11.60
C TYR A 341 1.40 2.66 -12.48
N ILE A 342 2.65 2.61 -12.95
CA ILE A 342 3.17 1.50 -13.73
C ILE A 342 4.20 0.78 -12.86
N GLU A 343 3.88 -0.45 -12.51
CA GLU A 343 4.67 -1.33 -11.66
C GLU A 343 5.24 -2.48 -12.48
N LEU A 344 6.51 -2.81 -12.27
CA LEU A 344 7.11 -4.03 -12.81
C LEU A 344 7.47 -4.94 -11.65
N ALA A 345 6.89 -6.15 -11.66
CA ALA A 345 7.26 -7.24 -10.77
C ALA A 345 8.13 -8.23 -11.55
N THR A 346 9.38 -8.38 -11.12
CA THR A 346 10.35 -9.23 -11.82
C THR A 346 10.44 -10.62 -11.20
N PRO A 347 10.64 -11.67 -12.03
CA PRO A 347 10.84 -13.02 -11.53
C PRO A 347 12.09 -13.12 -10.64
N LEU A 348 12.11 -14.13 -9.76
CA LEU A 348 13.24 -14.39 -8.87
C LEU A 348 14.52 -14.79 -9.60
N SER A 349 14.40 -15.33 -10.81
CA SER A 349 15.49 -15.95 -11.56
C SER A 349 16.27 -15.00 -12.47
N GLN A 350 15.87 -13.72 -12.58
CA GLN A 350 16.46 -12.78 -13.54
C GLN A 350 17.18 -11.61 -12.84
N GLU A 351 18.30 -11.17 -13.39
CA GLU A 351 19.02 -9.98 -12.93
C GLU A 351 18.19 -8.72 -13.23
N ARG A 352 17.76 -8.02 -12.18
CA ARG A 352 16.76 -6.94 -12.28
C ARG A 352 17.34 -5.53 -12.31
N ASP A 353 18.55 -5.33 -11.77
CA ASP A 353 19.07 -3.98 -11.52
C ASP A 353 19.30 -3.20 -12.83
N ARG A 354 19.79 -3.85 -13.88
CA ARG A 354 19.95 -3.24 -15.21
C ARG A 354 18.62 -2.84 -15.82
N VAL A 355 17.60 -3.69 -15.72
CA VAL A 355 16.25 -3.44 -16.24
C VAL A 355 15.59 -2.31 -15.48
N TYR A 356 15.66 -2.32 -14.15
CA TYR A 356 15.09 -1.26 -13.31
C TYR A 356 15.75 0.08 -13.57
N ALA A 357 17.08 0.14 -13.72
CA ALA A 357 17.77 1.38 -14.08
C ALA A 357 17.27 1.94 -15.41
N LYS A 358 17.06 1.10 -16.43
CA LYS A 358 16.62 1.57 -17.74
C LYS A 358 15.14 1.96 -17.77
N VAL A 359 14.29 1.19 -17.12
CA VAL A 359 12.85 1.49 -16.98
C VAL A 359 12.64 2.78 -16.18
N GLU A 360 13.46 3.02 -15.16
CA GLU A 360 13.46 4.27 -14.39
C GLU A 360 13.77 5.50 -15.26
N GLU A 361 14.72 5.40 -16.20
CA GLU A 361 14.97 6.47 -17.18
C GLU A 361 13.74 6.74 -18.06
N ILE A 362 13.05 5.69 -18.50
CA ILE A 362 11.80 5.82 -19.26
C ILE A 362 10.77 6.55 -18.42
N PHE A 363 10.54 6.14 -17.17
CA PHE A 363 9.58 6.82 -16.29
C PHE A 363 9.90 8.30 -16.13
N TRP A 364 11.16 8.68 -15.89
CA TRP A 364 11.53 10.09 -15.79
C TRP A 364 11.28 10.88 -17.08
N ALA A 365 11.52 10.28 -18.26
CA ALA A 365 11.24 10.94 -19.54
C ALA A 365 9.75 11.28 -19.74
N PHE A 366 8.85 10.53 -19.09
CA PHE A 366 7.41 10.78 -19.08
C PHE A 366 6.92 11.51 -17.81
N GLY A 367 7.84 12.14 -17.07
CA GLY A 367 7.52 12.90 -15.86
C GLY A 367 7.12 12.05 -14.66
N GLY A 368 7.56 10.79 -14.60
CA GLY A 368 7.27 9.84 -13.54
C GLY A 368 7.77 10.28 -12.16
N GLN A 369 6.94 10.06 -11.14
CA GLN A 369 7.25 10.28 -9.73
C GLN A 369 7.51 8.93 -9.03
N PRO A 370 8.63 8.75 -8.29
CA PRO A 370 9.01 7.45 -7.73
C PRO A 370 8.13 7.02 -6.55
N HIS A 371 7.83 5.72 -6.48
CA HIS A 371 7.36 5.10 -5.24
C HIS A 371 8.56 4.80 -4.33
N LEU A 372 8.79 5.62 -3.29
CA LEU A 372 9.97 5.49 -2.42
C LEU A 372 9.98 4.24 -1.51
N GLY A 373 8.85 3.55 -1.37
CA GLY A 373 8.79 2.20 -0.78
C GLY A 373 9.23 1.05 -1.70
N LYS A 374 9.62 1.34 -2.95
CA LYS A 374 10.02 0.35 -3.96
C LYS A 374 11.44 0.64 -4.48
N LYS A 375 11.95 -0.19 -5.40
CA LYS A 375 13.28 0.01 -5.99
C LYS A 375 13.33 1.31 -6.78
N THR A 376 14.35 2.12 -6.49
CA THR A 376 14.65 3.35 -7.21
C THR A 376 16.09 3.79 -6.96
N ASN A 377 16.74 4.38 -7.97
CA ASN A 377 18.03 5.05 -7.83
C ASN A 377 17.91 6.58 -7.79
N VAL A 378 16.72 7.10 -7.48
CA VAL A 378 16.48 8.54 -7.37
C VAL A 378 17.43 9.20 -6.36
N THR A 379 17.84 10.42 -6.68
CA THR A 379 18.71 11.28 -5.88
C THR A 379 17.98 12.54 -5.45
N GLY A 380 18.50 13.26 -4.46
CA GLY A 380 17.93 14.55 -4.05
C GLY A 380 17.86 15.58 -5.18
N GLN A 381 18.82 15.59 -6.10
CA GLN A 381 18.76 16.44 -7.29
C GLN A 381 17.56 16.08 -8.18
N ARG A 382 17.36 14.78 -8.45
CA ARG A 382 16.23 14.33 -9.25
C ARG A 382 14.89 14.59 -8.54
N MET A 383 14.83 14.41 -7.21
CA MET A 383 13.64 14.77 -6.43
C MET A 383 13.31 16.26 -6.55
N LEU A 384 14.32 17.14 -6.52
CA LEU A 384 14.12 18.57 -6.74
C LEU A 384 13.61 18.88 -8.15
N GLU A 385 14.13 18.21 -9.18
CA GLU A 385 13.65 18.35 -10.56
C GLU A 385 12.19 17.89 -10.72
N ILE A 386 11.80 16.80 -10.05
CA ILE A 386 10.45 16.22 -10.14
C ILE A 386 9.41 17.05 -9.37
N TYR A 387 9.74 17.47 -8.14
CA TYR A 387 8.75 18.02 -7.20
C TYR A 387 8.92 19.53 -6.95
N GLY A 388 10.04 20.14 -7.37
CA GLY A 388 10.28 21.58 -7.29
C GLY A 388 10.10 22.14 -5.88
N GLU A 389 9.22 23.14 -5.74
CA GLU A 389 8.93 23.82 -4.47
C GLU A 389 8.45 22.86 -3.36
N ARG A 390 7.70 21.80 -3.70
CA ARG A 390 7.26 20.80 -2.71
C ARG A 390 8.44 20.09 -2.06
N TYR A 391 9.49 19.82 -2.82
CA TYR A 391 10.71 19.20 -2.29
C TYR A 391 11.52 20.18 -1.44
N ALA A 392 11.59 21.45 -1.84
CA ALA A 392 12.22 22.48 -1.02
C ALA A 392 11.48 22.68 0.33
N GLU A 393 10.15 22.69 0.31
CA GLU A 393 9.30 22.76 1.51
C GLU A 393 9.52 21.54 2.41
N PHE A 394 9.48 20.33 1.84
CA PHE A 394 9.79 19.09 2.55
C PHE A 394 11.16 19.15 3.22
N GLN A 395 12.20 19.57 2.51
CA GLN A 395 13.56 19.66 3.04
C GLN A 395 13.65 20.65 4.21
N ALA A 396 12.95 21.79 4.13
CA ALA A 396 12.89 22.74 5.22
C ALA A 396 12.19 22.15 6.46
N LEU A 397 11.11 21.37 6.28
CA LEU A 397 10.44 20.68 7.37
C LEU A 397 11.31 19.58 7.98
N ARG A 398 11.96 18.75 7.15
CA ARG A 398 12.90 17.71 7.57
C ARG A 398 14.04 18.30 8.39
N ALA A 399 14.66 19.38 7.92
CA ALA A 399 15.76 20.05 8.63
C ALA A 399 15.35 20.65 9.98
N ARG A 400 14.08 21.08 10.12
CA ARG A 400 13.53 21.52 11.42
C ARG A 400 13.31 20.36 12.39
N GLN A 401 12.79 19.24 11.89
CA GLN A 401 12.49 18.05 12.70
C GLN A 401 13.75 17.27 13.11
N ASP A 402 14.78 17.30 12.25
CA ASP A 402 16.02 16.58 12.44
C ASP A 402 17.24 17.36 11.92
N PRO A 403 17.67 18.42 12.63
CA PRO A 403 18.82 19.23 12.21
C PRO A 403 20.14 18.44 12.15
N GLY A 404 20.24 17.36 12.93
CA GLY A 404 21.44 16.52 13.03
C GLY A 404 21.44 15.30 12.10
N GLY A 405 20.40 15.07 11.32
CA GLY A 405 20.30 13.91 10.42
C GLY A 405 20.21 12.56 11.13
N LYS A 406 19.69 12.51 12.36
CA LYS A 406 19.52 11.30 13.18
C LYS A 406 18.65 10.24 12.53
N PHE A 407 17.65 10.63 11.73
CA PHE A 407 16.72 9.75 11.03
C PHE A 407 17.19 9.40 9.61
N LEU A 408 18.35 9.88 9.17
CA LEU A 408 18.90 9.51 7.87
C LEU A 408 19.57 8.14 7.93
N ASN A 409 19.37 7.37 6.86
CA ASN A 409 20.09 6.13 6.56
C ASN A 409 20.73 6.28 5.17
N PRO A 410 21.54 5.32 4.68
CA PRO A 410 22.19 5.46 3.37
C PRO A 410 21.25 5.74 2.20
N PHE A 411 20.04 5.16 2.21
CA PHE A 411 19.03 5.42 1.19
C PHE A 411 18.47 6.84 1.32
N THR A 412 17.97 7.23 2.49
CA THR A 412 17.38 8.56 2.70
C THR A 412 18.41 9.68 2.67
N GLN A 413 19.69 9.40 2.93
CA GLN A 413 20.79 10.33 2.68
C GLN A 413 20.99 10.60 1.18
N ARG A 414 20.83 9.58 0.32
CA ARG A 414 20.90 9.79 -1.14
C ARG A 414 19.70 10.59 -1.66
N VAL A 415 18.51 10.31 -1.13
CA VAL A 415 17.26 10.89 -1.62
C VAL A 415 16.99 12.26 -1.01
N PHE A 416 17.31 12.48 0.27
CA PHE A 416 16.96 13.69 1.03
C PHE A 416 18.16 14.41 1.64
N GLY A 417 19.36 13.82 1.61
CA GLY A 417 20.51 14.28 2.38
C GLY A 417 21.30 15.43 1.79
#